data_AF-A0A846TPD7-F1
#
_entry.id   AF-A0A846TPD7-F1
#
_cell.length_a   1.000
_cell.length_b   1.000
_cell.length_c   1.000
_cell.angle_alpha   90.00
_cell.angle_beta   90.00
_cell.angle_gamma   90.00
#
_symmetry.space_group_name_H-M   'P 1'
#
loop_
_entity.id
_entity.type
_entity.pdbx_description
1 polymer ?
#
loop_
_entity_poly.entity_id
_entity_poly.type
_entity_poly.pdbx_seq_one_letter_code
_entity_poly.pdbx_strand_id
1 'polypeptide(L)'
;MGKSMLEGRFLFYIVAAVMLLMLIHLYHADLSSYLNPENYLAIHTILEFFSIAVSFSIFSYGWKVFGFSKSRRILLLSFLFFIVGTLDLLHTLTFKGMPFFITESSIAKATWFWVSARIIESLMMVLVLVLPERRLQKDRRRSCLAICMAIIAILMFLFFKYEQSLPLLVIEGKGTTILKNLIEYGVSFLHFISIVISLYFYNEGKNGQHLYVGLAFTFLFLSELVFTIYQSVYDIDNFTGHLYKALGYFFIMRGFYFSTLADDSFLKDSSEKRWRQTEEMIQSHYGIIFKLSKQGNDFIHHIVGGGLLDDLGFTPNEINGKTIGEFLPEKAGRVEKYYDCVWKNNEKIVFEIEFGGNTYAISLMPVMNNGEVVEIAGAVMGIVRYSRLDRCSRNTKANAL
;
A
#
# COMPACT_ATOMS: atom_id res chain seq x y z
N MET A 1 -15.98 2.38 -3.40
CA MET A 1 -16.32 2.22 -1.97
C MET A 1 -16.90 0.84 -1.75
N GLY A 2 -16.17 -0.08 -1.10
CA GLY A 2 -16.72 -1.40 -0.77
C GLY A 2 -17.80 -1.28 0.30
N LYS A 3 -18.91 -2.03 0.16
CA LYS A 3 -19.98 -2.04 1.17
C LYS A 3 -19.40 -2.42 2.55
N SER A 4 -19.67 -1.58 3.55
CA SER A 4 -19.35 -1.84 4.97
C SER A 4 -19.97 -3.18 5.41
N MET A 5 -19.31 -3.89 6.33
CA MET A 5 -19.86 -5.12 6.90
C MET A 5 -21.07 -4.80 7.78
N LEU A 6 -22.12 -5.60 7.63
CA LEU A 6 -23.35 -5.52 8.42
C LEU A 6 -23.38 -6.65 9.46
N GLU A 7 -24.04 -6.43 10.59
CA GLU A 7 -24.18 -7.41 11.68
C GLU A 7 -24.78 -8.74 11.19
N GLY A 8 -25.82 -8.70 10.35
CA GLY A 8 -26.42 -9.93 9.80
C GLY A 8 -25.46 -10.74 8.94
N ARG A 9 -24.57 -10.09 8.18
CA ARG A 9 -23.54 -10.78 7.39
C ARG A 9 -22.44 -11.34 8.29
N PHE A 10 -22.05 -10.59 9.31
CA PHE A 10 -21.09 -11.03 10.32
C PHE A 10 -21.58 -12.32 11.00
N LEU A 11 -22.81 -12.33 11.52
CA LEU A 11 -23.41 -13.51 12.15
C LEU A 11 -23.55 -14.68 11.17
N PHE A 12 -23.98 -14.42 9.93
CA PHE A 12 -24.07 -15.46 8.92
C PHE A 12 -22.72 -16.16 8.69
N TYR A 13 -21.62 -15.41 8.57
CA TYR A 13 -20.29 -16.01 8.38
C TYR A 13 -19.83 -16.84 9.58
N ILE A 14 -20.10 -16.38 10.82
CA ILE A 14 -19.75 -17.14 12.02
C ILE A 14 -20.54 -18.44 12.08
N VAL A 15 -21.86 -18.38 11.89
CA VAL A 15 -22.73 -19.57 11.93
C VAL A 15 -22.34 -20.54 10.82
N ALA A 16 -22.07 -20.04 9.61
CA ALA A 16 -21.59 -20.87 8.50
C ALA A 16 -20.24 -21.53 8.81
N ALA A 17 -19.30 -20.81 9.43
CA ALA A 17 -18.01 -21.37 9.82
C ALA A 17 -18.19 -22.49 10.87
N VAL A 18 -18.95 -22.25 11.93
CA VAL A 18 -19.21 -23.27 12.96
C VAL A 18 -19.95 -24.49 12.39
N MET A 19 -20.96 -24.28 11.54
CA MET A 19 -21.66 -25.38 10.88
C MET A 19 -20.74 -26.18 9.96
N LEU A 20 -19.86 -25.51 9.21
CA LEU A 20 -18.87 -26.18 8.37
C LEU A 20 -17.92 -27.04 9.23
N LEU A 21 -17.44 -26.51 10.36
CA LEU A 21 -16.59 -27.25 11.28
C LEU A 21 -17.31 -28.49 11.83
N MET A 22 -18.54 -28.32 12.28
CA MET A 22 -19.37 -29.43 12.77
C MET A 22 -19.60 -30.49 11.70
N LEU A 23 -19.86 -30.08 10.46
CA LEU A 23 -20.06 -30.99 9.34
C LEU A 23 -18.79 -31.80 9.05
N ILE A 24 -17.63 -31.13 8.99
CA ILE A 24 -16.34 -31.79 8.76
C ILE A 24 -16.06 -32.82 9.86
N HIS A 25 -16.30 -32.46 11.12
CA HIS A 25 -16.07 -33.36 12.24
C HIS A 25 -17.05 -34.54 12.27
N LEU A 26 -18.33 -34.31 11.94
CA LEU A 26 -19.35 -35.36 11.87
C LEU A 26 -19.04 -36.39 10.77
N TYR A 27 -18.55 -35.93 9.61
CA TYR A 27 -18.19 -36.76 8.47
C TYR A 27 -16.68 -37.03 8.38
N HIS A 28 -15.95 -36.92 9.50
CA HIS A 28 -14.49 -36.99 9.52
C HIS A 28 -13.96 -38.28 8.91
N ALA A 29 -14.56 -39.43 9.25
CA ALA A 29 -14.15 -40.74 8.74
C ALA A 29 -14.30 -40.85 7.22
N ASP A 30 -15.43 -40.39 6.68
CA ASP A 30 -15.70 -40.41 5.24
C ASP A 30 -14.75 -39.45 4.50
N LEU A 31 -14.62 -38.22 4.98
CA LEU A 31 -13.78 -37.18 4.37
C LEU A 31 -12.29 -37.54 4.37
N SER A 32 -11.81 -38.16 5.45
CA SER A 32 -10.41 -38.59 5.58
C SER A 32 -10.02 -39.63 4.53
N SER A 33 -10.97 -40.45 4.06
CA SER A 33 -10.71 -41.46 3.02
C SER A 33 -10.41 -40.86 1.64
N TYR A 34 -10.84 -39.63 1.39
CA TYR A 34 -10.62 -38.91 0.12
C TYR A 34 -9.31 -38.11 0.10
N LEU A 35 -8.64 -37.98 1.25
CA LEU A 35 -7.42 -37.20 1.41
C LEU A 35 -6.18 -38.04 1.09
N ASN A 36 -5.69 -37.91 -0.14
CA ASN A 36 -4.39 -38.45 -0.52
C ASN A 36 -3.27 -37.53 0.04
N PRO A 37 -2.26 -38.05 0.76
CA PRO A 37 -1.15 -37.27 1.30
C PRO A 37 -0.38 -36.43 0.27
N GLU A 38 -0.24 -36.91 -0.98
CA GLU A 38 0.44 -36.16 -2.05
C GLU A 38 -0.38 -34.91 -2.46
N ASN A 39 -1.69 -35.08 -2.60
CA ASN A 39 -2.60 -33.97 -2.90
C ASN A 39 -2.70 -33.01 -1.72
N TYR A 40 -2.67 -33.53 -0.48
CA TYR A 40 -2.68 -32.73 0.73
C TYR A 40 -1.50 -31.75 0.76
N LEU A 41 -0.28 -32.23 0.49
CA LEU A 41 0.91 -31.39 0.53
C LEU A 41 0.78 -30.18 -0.42
N ALA A 42 0.27 -30.40 -1.63
CA ALA A 42 0.03 -29.33 -2.59
C ALA A 42 -1.02 -28.33 -2.09
N ILE A 43 -2.14 -28.82 -1.56
CA ILE A 43 -3.23 -27.97 -1.05
C ILE A 43 -2.81 -27.17 0.19
N HIS A 44 -2.13 -27.81 1.15
CA HIS A 44 -1.53 -27.15 2.31
C HIS A 44 -0.60 -26.03 1.86
N THR A 45 0.28 -26.32 0.90
CA THR A 45 1.21 -25.34 0.35
C THR A 45 0.49 -24.14 -0.27
N ILE A 46 -0.60 -24.36 -1.02
CA ILE A 46 -1.42 -23.27 -1.60
C ILE A 46 -2.06 -22.40 -0.50
N LEU A 47 -2.64 -23.01 0.53
CA LEU A 47 -3.26 -22.29 1.65
C LEU A 47 -2.23 -21.48 2.46
N GLU A 48 -1.05 -22.04 2.67
CA GLU A 48 0.06 -21.34 3.31
C GLU A 48 0.56 -20.19 2.45
N PHE A 49 0.81 -20.40 1.16
CA PHE A 49 1.22 -19.35 0.24
C PHE A 49 0.22 -18.19 0.16
N PHE A 50 -1.09 -18.48 0.24
CA PHE A 50 -2.10 -17.43 0.34
C PHE A 50 -1.88 -16.54 1.57
N SER A 51 -1.72 -17.16 2.75
CA SER A 51 -1.51 -16.43 4.01
C SER A 51 -0.19 -15.66 4.03
N ILE A 52 0.88 -16.26 3.47
CA ILE A 52 2.19 -15.65 3.29
C ILE A 52 2.09 -14.43 2.35
N ALA A 53 1.41 -14.56 1.22
CA ALA A 53 1.23 -13.47 0.26
C ALA A 53 0.45 -12.29 0.86
N VAL A 54 -0.61 -12.58 1.64
CA VAL A 54 -1.35 -11.57 2.40
C VAL A 54 -0.41 -10.84 3.37
N SER A 55 0.41 -11.59 4.12
CA SER A 55 1.33 -11.03 5.11
C SER A 55 2.36 -10.08 4.47
N PHE A 56 3.02 -10.51 3.38
CA PHE A 56 3.98 -9.67 2.66
C PHE A 56 3.31 -8.50 1.94
N SER A 57 2.05 -8.62 1.53
CA SER A 57 1.27 -7.49 0.99
C SER A 57 1.04 -6.42 2.04
N ILE A 58 0.65 -6.81 3.26
CA ILE A 58 0.48 -5.89 4.39
C ILE A 58 1.80 -5.21 4.74
N PHE A 59 2.89 -5.98 4.85
CA PHE A 59 4.22 -5.42 5.09
C PHE A 59 4.65 -4.41 4.02
N SER A 60 4.55 -4.78 2.74
CA SER A 60 5.03 -3.95 1.62
C SER A 60 4.27 -2.62 1.53
N TYR A 61 2.95 -2.67 1.68
CA TYR A 61 2.13 -1.46 1.71
C TYR A 61 2.42 -0.61 2.93
N GLY A 62 2.41 -1.21 4.13
CA GLY A 62 2.65 -0.46 5.35
C GLY A 62 4.05 0.13 5.43
N TRP A 63 5.07 -0.54 4.88
CA TRP A 63 6.42 0.02 4.71
C TRP A 63 6.41 1.30 3.88
N LYS A 64 5.69 1.32 2.77
CA LYS A 64 5.55 2.49 1.89
C LYS A 64 4.78 3.61 2.59
N VAL A 65 3.61 3.30 3.14
CA VAL A 65 2.67 4.26 3.74
C VAL A 65 3.21 4.88 5.02
N PHE A 66 3.98 4.12 5.80
CA PHE A 66 4.63 4.66 6.99
C PHE A 66 5.57 5.83 6.67
N GLY A 67 6.17 5.85 5.48
CA GLY A 67 6.98 6.97 5.01
C GLY A 67 6.24 8.31 5.07
N PHE A 68 4.93 8.29 4.84
CA PHE A 68 4.05 9.45 4.78
C PHE A 68 3.24 9.64 6.07
N SER A 69 2.55 8.59 6.53
CA SER A 69 1.63 8.65 7.68
C SER A 69 2.35 8.77 9.03
N LYS A 70 3.55 8.19 9.14
CA LYS A 70 4.27 7.96 10.41
C LYS A 70 3.39 7.31 11.50
N SER A 71 2.36 6.56 11.10
CA SER A 71 1.41 5.92 12.00
C SER A 71 2.07 4.79 12.78
N ARG A 72 1.86 4.77 14.10
CA ARG A 72 2.34 3.69 14.97
C ARG A 72 1.67 2.36 14.62
N ARG A 73 0.36 2.35 14.39
CA ARG A 73 -0.38 1.12 14.03
C ARG A 73 0.10 0.53 12.72
N ILE A 74 0.32 1.37 11.69
CA ILE A 74 0.85 0.91 10.39
C ILE A 74 2.24 0.30 10.57
N LEU A 75 3.11 0.93 11.36
CA LEU A 75 4.44 0.39 11.63
C LEU A 75 4.36 -0.99 12.30
N LEU A 76 3.57 -1.11 13.37
CA LEU A 76 3.43 -2.37 14.12
C LEU A 76 2.85 -3.49 13.24
N LEU A 77 1.75 -3.22 12.53
CA LEU A 77 1.14 -4.18 11.60
C LEU A 77 2.13 -4.62 10.51
N SER A 78 2.89 -3.68 9.93
CA SER A 78 3.86 -4.00 8.88
C SER A 78 4.88 -5.03 9.36
N PHE A 79 5.53 -4.76 10.49
CA PHE A 79 6.59 -5.63 10.99
C PHE A 79 6.07 -6.90 11.65
N LEU A 80 4.84 -6.87 12.18
CA LEU A 80 4.13 -8.07 12.60
C LEU A 80 3.93 -9.04 11.43
N PHE A 81 3.34 -8.59 10.33
CA PHE A 81 3.11 -9.47 9.18
C PHE A 81 4.41 -9.79 8.41
N PHE A 82 5.47 -9.00 8.54
CA PHE A 82 6.79 -9.39 8.06
C PHE A 82 7.34 -10.62 8.80
N ILE A 83 7.37 -10.57 10.14
CA ILE A 83 7.92 -11.68 10.92
C ILE A 83 7.03 -12.92 10.82
N VAL A 84 5.70 -12.76 10.90
CA VAL A 84 4.75 -13.87 10.78
C VAL A 84 4.79 -14.49 9.39
N GLY A 85 4.79 -13.69 8.32
CA GLY A 85 4.89 -14.21 6.95
C GLY A 85 6.21 -14.94 6.68
N THR A 86 7.31 -14.49 7.30
CA THR A 86 8.61 -15.19 7.18
C THR A 86 8.63 -16.51 7.96
N LEU A 87 8.05 -16.54 9.16
CA LEU A 87 7.95 -17.78 9.94
C LEU A 87 6.99 -18.78 9.30
N ASP A 88 5.89 -18.33 8.71
CA ASP A 88 4.97 -19.18 7.93
C ASP A 88 5.65 -19.74 6.67
N LEU A 89 6.49 -18.95 6.00
CA LEU A 89 7.32 -19.44 4.90
C LEU A 89 8.30 -20.52 5.37
N LEU A 90 8.97 -20.32 6.50
CA LEU A 90 9.88 -21.32 7.08
C LEU A 90 9.14 -22.59 7.53
N HIS A 91 7.96 -22.45 8.11
CA HIS A 91 7.06 -23.56 8.41
C HIS A 91 6.74 -24.37 7.14
N THR A 92 6.30 -23.68 6.08
CA THR A 92 5.93 -24.30 4.81
C THR A 92 7.12 -25.03 4.19
N LEU A 93 8.29 -24.39 4.11
CA LEU A 93 9.50 -24.98 3.51
C LEU A 93 10.07 -26.15 4.33
N THR A 94 9.77 -26.23 5.62
CA THR A 94 10.22 -27.33 6.49
C THR A 94 9.14 -28.39 6.72
N PHE A 95 7.95 -28.23 6.13
CA PHE A 95 6.82 -29.16 6.26
C PHE A 95 7.16 -30.53 5.67
N LYS A 96 6.72 -31.60 6.34
CA LYS A 96 7.04 -32.98 5.96
C LYS A 96 6.59 -33.27 4.52
N GLY A 97 7.52 -33.72 3.69
CA GLY A 97 7.30 -34.00 2.27
C GLY A 97 7.81 -32.90 1.33
N MET A 98 8.23 -31.75 1.87
CA MET A 98 8.92 -30.73 1.09
C MET A 98 10.36 -31.16 0.77
N PRO A 99 10.92 -30.71 -0.38
CA PRO A 99 12.31 -30.97 -0.75
C PRO A 99 13.32 -30.47 0.29
N PHE A 100 14.55 -30.94 0.16
CA PHE A 100 15.68 -30.45 0.95
C PHE A 100 15.82 -28.92 0.84
N PHE A 101 15.97 -28.24 1.97
CA PHE A 101 16.21 -26.79 2.04
C PHE A 101 17.57 -26.47 2.68
N ILE A 102 17.64 -26.43 4.01
CA ILE A 102 18.88 -26.30 4.79
C ILE A 102 19.22 -27.66 5.44
N THR A 103 18.18 -28.33 5.94
CA THR A 103 18.18 -29.72 6.38
C THR A 103 16.92 -30.39 5.83
N GLU A 104 16.82 -31.72 5.98
CA GLU A 104 15.62 -32.47 5.61
C GLU A 104 14.37 -31.92 6.31
N SER A 105 13.23 -31.92 5.62
CA SER A 105 11.95 -31.50 6.19
C SER A 105 11.53 -32.39 7.36
N SER A 106 10.83 -31.82 8.34
CA SER A 106 10.37 -32.60 9.49
C SER A 106 9.17 -31.97 10.19
N ILE A 107 8.36 -32.83 10.82
CA ILE A 107 7.20 -32.40 11.62
C ILE A 107 7.64 -31.47 12.76
N ALA A 108 8.75 -31.78 13.43
CA ALA A 108 9.23 -31.00 14.56
C ALA A 108 9.61 -29.57 14.15
N LYS A 109 10.40 -29.38 13.09
CA LYS A 109 10.78 -28.04 12.61
C LYS A 109 9.56 -27.24 12.17
N ALA A 110 8.73 -27.85 11.32
CA ALA A 110 7.54 -27.19 10.80
C ALA A 110 6.62 -26.74 11.95
N THR A 111 6.36 -27.61 12.93
CA THR A 111 5.47 -27.28 14.05
C THR A 111 6.05 -26.18 14.95
N TRP A 112 7.36 -26.16 15.19
CA TRP A 112 7.98 -25.10 15.99
C TRP A 112 7.95 -23.73 15.30
N PHE A 113 8.17 -23.68 13.98
CA PHE A 113 7.97 -22.44 13.21
C PHE A 113 6.52 -21.98 13.24
N TRP A 114 5.56 -22.91 13.08
CA TRP A 114 4.13 -22.64 13.16
C TRP A 114 3.75 -21.99 14.49
N VAL A 115 4.02 -22.68 15.60
CA VAL A 115 3.63 -22.22 16.94
C VAL A 115 4.30 -20.89 17.27
N SER A 116 5.56 -20.69 16.87
CA SER A 116 6.25 -19.41 17.04
C SER A 116 5.57 -18.26 16.28
N ALA A 117 5.14 -18.51 15.04
CA ALA A 117 4.40 -17.54 14.27
C ALA A 117 3.08 -17.17 14.95
N ARG A 118 2.32 -18.17 15.45
CA ARG A 118 1.03 -17.97 16.13
C ARG A 118 1.16 -17.21 17.45
N ILE A 119 2.18 -17.50 18.25
CA ILE A 119 2.46 -16.76 19.50
C ILE A 119 2.72 -15.28 19.18
N ILE A 120 3.60 -15.00 18.21
CA ILE A 120 3.94 -13.63 17.84
C ILE A 120 2.73 -12.89 17.25
N GLU A 121 1.99 -13.57 16.37
CA GLU A 121 0.78 -13.04 15.74
C GLU A 121 -0.25 -12.60 16.78
N SER A 122 -0.69 -13.53 17.63
CA SER A 122 -1.73 -13.28 18.62
C SER A 122 -1.34 -12.24 19.67
N LEU A 123 -0.10 -12.27 20.20
CA LEU A 123 0.38 -11.28 21.17
C LEU A 123 0.46 -9.88 20.56
N MET A 124 1.05 -9.75 19.37
CA MET A 124 1.21 -8.44 18.73
C MET A 124 -0.11 -7.90 18.21
N MET A 125 -1.06 -8.75 17.80
CA MET A 125 -2.38 -8.29 17.40
C MET A 125 -3.16 -7.69 18.58
N VAL A 126 -3.15 -8.32 19.76
CA VAL A 126 -3.72 -7.71 20.98
C VAL A 126 -3.05 -6.37 21.27
N LEU A 127 -1.72 -6.31 21.18
CA LEU A 127 -0.97 -5.07 21.38
C LEU A 127 -1.39 -3.97 20.38
N VAL A 128 -1.55 -4.31 19.10
CA VAL A 128 -1.99 -3.39 18.04
C VAL A 128 -3.40 -2.85 18.31
N LEU A 129 -4.30 -3.70 18.80
CA LEU A 129 -5.69 -3.32 19.10
C LEU A 129 -5.81 -2.41 20.33
N VAL A 130 -4.98 -2.65 21.36
CA VAL A 130 -5.04 -1.89 22.62
C VAL A 130 -4.25 -0.58 22.56
N LEU A 131 -3.13 -0.55 21.82
CA LEU A 131 -2.29 0.65 21.76
C LEU A 131 -2.99 1.79 21.00
N PRO A 132 -3.05 3.01 21.57
CA PRO A 132 -3.68 4.15 20.89
C PRO A 132 -2.94 4.55 19.61
N GLU A 133 -3.63 5.14 18.65
CA GLU A 133 -2.95 5.65 17.45
C GLU A 133 -2.07 6.86 17.81
N ARG A 134 -0.84 6.89 17.30
CA ARG A 134 0.11 7.99 17.50
C ARG A 134 1.00 8.17 16.28
N ARG A 135 1.27 9.41 15.90
CA ARG A 135 2.30 9.74 14.91
C ARG A 135 3.69 9.70 15.55
N LEU A 136 4.61 8.98 14.94
CA LEU A 136 5.99 8.86 15.39
C LEU A 136 6.86 9.96 14.79
N GLN A 137 7.71 10.58 15.61
CA GLN A 137 8.64 11.63 15.16
C GLN A 137 9.81 11.07 14.34
N LYS A 138 10.29 9.86 14.69
CA LYS A 138 11.44 9.22 14.05
C LYS A 138 11.01 8.05 13.19
N ASP A 139 11.66 7.89 12.04
CA ASP A 139 11.50 6.69 11.22
C ASP A 139 12.19 5.50 11.88
N ARG A 140 11.39 4.58 12.44
CA ARG A 140 11.89 3.39 13.16
C ARG A 140 11.96 2.13 12.30
N ARG A 141 11.65 2.22 11.00
CA ARG A 141 11.57 1.04 10.12
C ARG A 141 12.84 0.18 10.13
N ARG A 142 14.02 0.80 10.04
CA ARG A 142 15.30 0.07 10.04
C ARG A 142 15.54 -0.68 11.35
N SER A 143 15.24 -0.06 12.49
CA SER A 143 15.39 -0.69 13.80
C SER A 143 14.41 -1.85 13.98
N CYS A 144 13.14 -1.67 13.58
CA CYS A 144 12.15 -2.75 13.61
C CYS A 144 12.55 -3.91 12.71
N LEU A 145 13.03 -3.63 11.49
CA LEU A 145 13.51 -4.66 10.57
C LEU A 145 14.68 -5.45 11.17
N ALA A 146 15.67 -4.75 11.75
CA ALA A 146 16.82 -5.39 12.40
C ALA A 146 16.39 -6.30 13.57
N ILE A 147 15.42 -5.87 14.38
CA ILE A 147 14.85 -6.68 15.47
C ILE A 147 14.15 -7.92 14.91
N CYS A 148 13.29 -7.77 13.90
CA CYS A 148 12.61 -8.91 13.27
C CYS A 148 13.62 -9.92 12.71
N MET A 149 14.62 -9.44 11.97
CA MET A 149 15.68 -10.29 11.40
C MET A 149 16.48 -11.01 12.48
N ALA A 150 16.80 -10.34 13.59
CA ALA A 150 17.48 -10.97 14.71
C ALA A 150 16.64 -12.09 15.35
N ILE A 151 15.34 -11.84 15.58
CA ILE A 151 14.42 -12.86 16.12
C ILE A 151 14.32 -14.06 15.17
N ILE A 152 14.12 -13.81 13.87
CA ILE A 152 14.06 -14.87 12.85
C ILE A 152 15.35 -15.68 12.83
N ALA A 153 16.51 -15.03 12.84
CA ALA A 153 17.80 -15.71 12.85
C ALA A 153 18.00 -16.58 14.10
N ILE A 154 17.59 -16.10 15.28
CA ILE A 154 17.65 -16.85 16.54
C ILE A 154 16.73 -18.08 16.48
N LEU A 155 15.48 -17.92 16.02
CA LEU A 155 14.53 -19.02 15.89
C LEU A 155 15.00 -20.05 14.86
N MET A 156 15.50 -19.61 13.71
CA MET A 156 16.11 -20.49 12.71
C MET A 156 17.27 -21.28 13.31
N PHE A 157 18.23 -20.61 13.96
CA PHE A 157 19.35 -21.29 14.59
C PHE A 157 18.88 -22.33 15.60
N LEU A 158 17.91 -21.98 16.45
CA LEU A 158 17.38 -22.86 17.47
C LEU A 158 16.68 -24.09 16.87
N PHE A 159 15.78 -23.92 15.91
CA PHE A 159 15.01 -25.02 15.32
C PHE A 159 15.84 -25.91 14.39
N PHE A 160 16.75 -25.35 13.60
CA PHE A 160 17.61 -26.17 12.73
C PHE A 160 18.71 -26.90 13.51
N LYS A 161 19.28 -26.29 14.56
CA LYS A 161 20.40 -26.90 15.31
C LYS A 161 19.94 -27.85 16.41
N TYR A 162 18.85 -27.53 17.10
CA TYR A 162 18.42 -28.22 18.32
C TYR A 162 17.09 -28.97 18.17
N GLU A 163 16.65 -29.26 16.94
CA GLU A 163 15.40 -29.97 16.66
C GLU A 163 15.18 -31.21 17.56
N GLN A 164 16.21 -32.05 17.72
CA GLN A 164 16.13 -33.28 18.50
C GLN A 164 16.14 -33.08 20.01
N SER A 165 16.58 -31.90 20.48
CA SER A 165 16.61 -31.54 21.90
C SER A 165 15.35 -30.79 22.34
N LEU A 166 14.56 -30.28 21.39
CA LEU A 166 13.31 -29.59 21.69
C LEU A 166 12.21 -30.58 22.06
N PRO A 167 11.28 -30.19 22.94
CA PRO A 167 10.10 -31.00 23.21
C PRO A 167 9.31 -31.32 21.93
N LEU A 168 8.85 -32.56 21.83
CA LEU A 168 7.95 -32.95 20.75
C LEU A 168 6.59 -32.27 20.94
N LEU A 169 6.15 -31.57 19.89
CA LEU A 169 4.85 -30.92 19.84
C LEU A 169 3.77 -31.79 19.18
N VAL A 170 4.19 -32.76 18.35
CA VAL A 170 3.31 -33.69 17.63
C VAL A 170 4.00 -35.04 17.58
N ILE A 171 3.24 -36.10 17.78
CA ILE A 171 3.67 -37.48 17.56
C ILE A 171 2.79 -38.05 16.46
N GLU A 172 3.38 -38.29 15.28
CA GLU A 172 2.65 -38.76 14.10
C GLU A 172 1.83 -40.02 14.40
N GLY A 173 0.54 -40.00 14.06
CA GLY A 173 -0.41 -41.09 14.32
C GLY A 173 -0.95 -41.16 15.74
N LYS A 174 -0.39 -40.40 16.69
CA LYS A 174 -0.95 -40.21 18.05
C LYS A 174 -1.57 -38.83 18.25
N GLY A 175 -1.16 -37.86 17.44
CA GLY A 175 -1.63 -36.47 17.49
C GLY A 175 -0.75 -35.52 18.28
N THR A 176 -1.34 -34.40 18.66
CA THR A 176 -0.66 -33.29 19.33
C THR A 176 -0.30 -33.60 20.78
N THR A 177 0.79 -33.02 21.28
CA THR A 177 1.18 -33.17 22.68
C THR A 177 0.50 -32.16 23.57
N ILE A 178 0.46 -32.45 24.88
CA ILE A 178 -0.09 -31.54 25.91
C ILE A 178 0.58 -30.16 25.83
N LEU A 179 1.90 -30.13 25.64
CA LEU A 179 2.64 -28.87 25.55
C LEU A 179 2.16 -28.03 24.35
N LYS A 180 2.01 -28.65 23.17
CA LYS A 180 1.46 -27.95 22.00
C LYS A 180 0.07 -27.40 22.30
N ASN A 181 -0.83 -28.25 22.81
CA ASN A 181 -2.21 -27.86 23.07
C ASN A 181 -2.31 -26.71 24.08
N LEU A 182 -1.48 -26.68 25.13
CA LEU A 182 -1.44 -25.56 26.07
C LEU A 182 -1.04 -24.25 25.39
N ILE A 183 -0.08 -24.30 24.46
CA ILE A 183 0.32 -23.11 23.70
C ILE A 183 -0.82 -22.66 22.78
N GLU A 184 -1.42 -23.58 22.01
CA GLU A 184 -2.53 -23.26 21.10
C GLU A 184 -3.76 -22.72 21.85
N TYR A 185 -4.06 -23.23 23.04
CA TYR A 185 -5.10 -22.65 23.91
C TYR A 185 -4.74 -21.25 24.40
N GLY A 186 -3.46 -21.00 24.70
CA GLY A 186 -2.97 -19.66 25.02
C GLY A 186 -3.14 -18.69 23.85
N VAL A 187 -2.80 -19.10 22.63
CA VAL A 187 -3.02 -18.33 21.39
C VAL A 187 -4.52 -18.11 21.16
N SER A 188 -5.32 -19.16 21.28
CA SER A 188 -6.79 -19.10 21.14
C SER A 188 -7.39 -18.08 22.12
N PHE A 189 -6.91 -18.03 23.36
CA PHE A 189 -7.37 -17.06 24.34
C PHE A 189 -7.03 -15.61 23.93
N LEU A 190 -5.86 -15.36 23.35
CA LEU A 190 -5.49 -14.04 22.83
C LEU A 190 -6.31 -13.65 21.58
N HIS A 191 -6.64 -14.60 20.70
CA HIS A 191 -7.60 -14.35 19.62
C HIS A 191 -8.98 -14.03 20.16
N PHE A 192 -9.45 -14.75 21.18
CA PHE A 192 -10.71 -14.44 21.85
C PHE A 192 -10.74 -13.02 22.43
N ILE A 193 -9.66 -12.60 23.11
CA ILE A 193 -9.50 -11.21 23.57
C ILE A 193 -9.59 -10.23 22.39
N SER A 194 -8.97 -10.55 21.26
CA SER A 194 -9.01 -9.73 20.06
C SER A 194 -10.41 -9.61 19.45
N ILE A 195 -11.21 -10.69 19.50
CA ILE A 195 -12.64 -10.65 19.13
C ILE A 195 -13.39 -9.69 20.05
N VAL A 196 -13.24 -9.83 21.38
CA VAL A 196 -13.93 -8.99 22.37
C VAL A 196 -13.59 -7.51 22.17
N ILE A 197 -12.31 -7.17 22.03
CA ILE A 197 -11.87 -5.79 21.77
C ILE A 197 -12.47 -5.24 20.48
N SER A 198 -12.50 -6.06 19.42
CA SER A 198 -13.07 -5.65 18.13
C SER A 198 -14.57 -5.38 18.24
N LEU A 199 -15.31 -6.23 18.93
CA LEU A 199 -16.75 -6.04 19.13
C LEU A 199 -17.06 -4.84 20.04
N TYR A 200 -16.22 -4.58 21.05
CA TYR A 200 -16.32 -3.38 21.88
C TYR A 200 -16.21 -2.11 21.03
N PHE A 201 -15.16 -1.98 20.21
CA PHE A 201 -14.99 -0.82 19.34
C PHE A 201 -16.05 -0.72 18.24
N TYR A 202 -16.56 -1.86 17.76
CA TYR A 202 -17.73 -1.87 16.89
C TYR A 202 -18.95 -1.26 17.59
N ASN A 203 -19.22 -1.61 18.84
CA ASN A 203 -20.37 -1.09 19.55
C ASN A 203 -20.27 0.43 19.80
N GLU A 204 -19.08 0.93 20.13
CA GLU A 204 -18.82 2.36 20.34
C GLU A 204 -18.95 3.20 19.06
N GLY A 205 -18.41 2.71 17.93
CA GLY A 205 -18.29 3.50 16.71
C GLY A 205 -19.20 3.10 15.55
N LYS A 206 -19.88 1.94 15.64
CA LYS A 206 -20.66 1.29 14.57
C LYS A 206 -19.94 1.21 13.21
N ASN A 207 -18.60 1.17 13.24
CA ASN A 207 -17.77 1.03 12.06
C ASN A 207 -17.59 -0.46 11.70
N GLY A 208 -18.15 -0.87 10.56
CA GLY A 208 -18.09 -2.26 10.08
C GLY A 208 -16.68 -2.81 9.83
N GLN A 209 -15.63 -1.97 9.82
CA GLN A 209 -14.24 -2.45 9.83
C GLN A 209 -13.93 -3.34 11.03
N HIS A 210 -14.45 -2.97 12.21
CA HIS A 210 -14.26 -3.77 13.42
C HIS A 210 -14.94 -5.15 13.35
N LEU A 211 -16.02 -5.29 12.56
CA LEU A 211 -16.63 -6.59 12.28
C LEU A 211 -15.75 -7.47 11.38
N TYR A 212 -15.06 -6.91 10.39
CA TYR A 212 -14.08 -7.67 9.60
C TYR A 212 -12.93 -8.17 10.47
N VAL A 213 -12.43 -7.33 11.37
CA VAL A 213 -11.39 -7.71 12.33
C VAL A 213 -11.91 -8.79 13.30
N GLY A 214 -13.14 -8.66 13.81
CA GLY A 214 -13.78 -9.69 14.63
C GLY A 214 -13.93 -11.04 13.90
N LEU A 215 -14.30 -11.04 12.61
CA LEU A 215 -14.36 -12.27 11.82
C LEU A 215 -12.99 -12.88 11.63
N ALA A 216 -11.97 -12.06 11.33
CA ALA A 216 -10.61 -12.54 11.18
C ALA A 216 -10.17 -13.36 12.40
N PHE A 217 -10.34 -12.80 13.60
CA PHE A 217 -9.99 -13.49 14.83
C PHE A 217 -10.93 -14.63 15.19
N THR A 218 -12.17 -14.63 14.72
CA THR A 218 -13.06 -15.79 14.87
C THR A 218 -12.55 -16.98 14.06
N PHE A 219 -12.16 -16.76 12.80
CA PHE A 219 -11.58 -17.82 11.97
C PHE A 219 -10.22 -18.30 12.53
N LEU A 220 -9.37 -17.39 12.99
CA LEU A 220 -8.11 -17.78 13.65
C LEU A 220 -8.33 -18.54 14.94
N PHE A 221 -9.28 -18.11 15.78
CA PHE A 221 -9.66 -18.84 16.99
C PHE A 221 -10.13 -20.27 16.68
N LEU A 222 -11.03 -20.44 15.70
CA LEU A 222 -11.49 -21.76 15.29
C LEU A 222 -10.35 -22.60 14.71
N SER A 223 -9.45 -21.99 13.94
CA SER A 223 -8.25 -22.63 13.41
C SER A 223 -7.39 -23.22 14.52
N GLU A 224 -7.06 -22.44 15.55
CA GLU A 224 -6.21 -22.92 16.66
C GLU A 224 -6.87 -24.03 17.47
N LEU A 225 -8.18 -23.97 17.69
CA LEU A 225 -8.91 -25.06 18.34
C LEU A 225 -8.81 -26.37 17.55
N VAL A 226 -8.98 -26.32 16.23
CA VAL A 226 -8.83 -27.51 15.37
C VAL A 226 -7.40 -28.03 15.38
N PHE A 227 -6.40 -27.15 15.45
CA PHE A 227 -5.00 -27.56 15.58
C PHE A 227 -4.65 -28.26 16.90
N THR A 228 -5.59 -28.37 17.85
CA THR A 228 -5.39 -29.15 19.10
C THR A 228 -5.84 -30.61 19.01
N ILE A 229 -6.60 -30.99 17.99
CA ILE A 229 -7.26 -32.31 17.92
C ILE A 229 -6.76 -33.23 16.81
N TYR A 230 -5.98 -32.70 15.85
CA TYR A 230 -5.48 -33.47 14.72
C TYR A 230 -4.50 -34.59 15.14
N GLN A 231 -4.53 -35.71 14.43
CA GLN A 231 -3.75 -36.92 14.69
C GLN A 231 -2.56 -37.08 13.75
N SER A 232 -2.65 -36.55 12.53
CA SER A 232 -1.60 -36.57 11.51
C SER A 232 -1.48 -35.22 10.83
N VAL A 233 -0.28 -34.85 10.39
CA VAL A 233 -0.07 -33.63 9.61
C VAL A 233 -0.75 -33.65 8.24
N TYR A 234 -1.29 -34.79 7.80
CA TYR A 234 -2.02 -34.95 6.53
C TYR A 234 -3.53 -35.14 6.71
N ASP A 235 -4.08 -34.94 7.92
CA ASP A 235 -5.49 -35.20 8.18
C ASP A 235 -6.43 -34.03 7.81
N ILE A 236 -7.74 -34.33 7.81
CA ILE A 236 -8.78 -33.35 7.46
C ILE A 236 -8.89 -32.21 8.49
N ASP A 237 -8.56 -32.47 9.76
CA ASP A 237 -8.58 -31.45 10.81
C ASP A 237 -7.45 -30.43 10.56
N ASN A 238 -6.23 -30.89 10.27
CA ASN A 238 -5.09 -30.04 9.90
C ASN A 238 -5.43 -29.20 8.65
N PHE A 239 -6.02 -29.82 7.62
CA PHE A 239 -6.53 -29.09 6.44
C PHE A 239 -7.53 -27.99 6.83
N THR A 240 -8.50 -28.32 7.68
CA THR A 240 -9.55 -27.39 8.11
C THR A 240 -8.98 -26.22 8.90
N GLY A 241 -7.99 -26.48 9.77
CA GLY A 241 -7.21 -25.46 10.45
C GLY A 241 -6.55 -24.51 9.45
N HIS A 242 -5.79 -25.03 8.48
CA HIS A 242 -5.14 -24.19 7.46
C HIS A 242 -6.15 -23.40 6.60
N LEU A 243 -7.30 -23.98 6.27
CA LEU A 243 -8.37 -23.29 5.56
C LEU A 243 -8.92 -22.11 6.39
N TYR A 244 -9.19 -22.33 7.68
CA TYR A 244 -9.66 -21.27 8.58
C TYR A 244 -8.61 -20.20 8.81
N LYS A 245 -7.33 -20.57 8.94
CA LYS A 245 -6.22 -19.61 8.94
C LYS A 245 -6.26 -18.74 7.69
N ALA A 246 -6.37 -19.33 6.50
CA ALA A 246 -6.40 -18.57 5.25
C ALA A 246 -7.59 -17.60 5.20
N LEU A 247 -8.79 -18.04 5.61
CA LEU A 247 -9.96 -17.17 5.72
C LEU A 247 -9.77 -16.04 6.75
N GLY A 248 -9.14 -16.34 7.89
CA GLY A 248 -8.74 -15.35 8.89
C GLY A 248 -7.86 -14.27 8.28
N TYR A 249 -6.80 -14.66 7.56
CA TYR A 249 -5.86 -13.74 6.92
C TYR A 249 -6.54 -12.90 5.82
N PHE A 250 -7.45 -13.50 5.05
CA PHE A 250 -8.28 -12.75 4.10
C PHE A 250 -9.06 -11.63 4.80
N PHE A 251 -9.68 -11.92 5.95
CA PHE A 251 -10.42 -10.92 6.72
C PHE A 251 -9.51 -9.90 7.43
N ILE A 252 -8.29 -10.27 7.84
CA ILE A 252 -7.27 -9.31 8.31
C ILE A 252 -6.96 -8.30 7.21
N MET A 253 -6.66 -8.77 5.99
CA MET A 253 -6.42 -7.91 4.84
C MET A 253 -7.63 -7.00 4.58
N ARG A 254 -8.84 -7.53 4.68
CA ARG A 254 -10.05 -6.72 4.50
C ARG A 254 -10.29 -5.69 5.61
N GLY A 255 -10.01 -6.06 6.85
CA GLY A 255 -10.22 -5.23 8.04
C GLY A 255 -9.20 -4.11 8.20
N PHE A 256 -7.91 -4.38 7.93
CA PHE A 256 -6.82 -3.43 8.15
C PHE A 256 -6.22 -2.82 6.87
N TYR A 257 -6.08 -3.60 5.80
CA TYR A 257 -5.35 -3.16 4.60
C TYR A 257 -6.23 -2.34 3.66
N PHE A 258 -7.39 -2.87 3.25
CA PHE A 258 -8.26 -2.15 2.32
C PHE A 258 -8.96 -0.94 2.94
N SER A 259 -9.16 -0.93 4.25
CA SER A 259 -9.66 0.23 5.00
C SER A 259 -8.66 1.38 4.99
N THR A 260 -7.39 1.09 5.30
CA THR A 260 -6.32 2.09 5.29
C THR A 260 -6.08 2.62 3.87
N LEU A 261 -6.09 1.76 2.85
CA LEU A 261 -5.98 2.18 1.44
C LEU A 261 -7.11 3.09 0.98
N ALA A 262 -8.34 2.84 1.44
CA ALA A 262 -9.49 3.67 1.10
C ALA A 262 -9.44 5.03 1.82
N ASP A 263 -8.86 5.08 3.01
CA ASP A 263 -8.67 6.30 3.80
C ASP A 263 -7.44 7.11 3.34
N ASP A 264 -6.50 6.48 2.62
CA ASP A 264 -5.29 7.07 2.02
C ASP A 264 -5.59 8.01 0.83
N SER A 265 -6.75 8.66 0.86
CA SER A 265 -7.01 9.98 0.25
C SER A 265 -5.84 10.94 0.44
N PHE A 266 -5.02 10.79 1.49
CA PHE A 266 -3.78 11.55 1.71
C PHE A 266 -2.73 11.42 0.60
N LEU A 267 -2.56 10.24 -0.02
CA LEU A 267 -1.66 10.07 -1.18
C LEU A 267 -2.21 10.79 -2.41
N LYS A 268 -3.53 10.83 -2.58
CA LYS A 268 -4.18 11.63 -3.63
C LYS A 268 -4.07 13.12 -3.34
N ASP A 269 -4.40 13.53 -2.13
CA ASP A 269 -4.42 14.91 -1.65
C ASP A 269 -3.03 15.55 -1.68
N SER A 270 -1.95 14.81 -1.37
CA SER A 270 -0.58 15.32 -1.49
C SER A 270 -0.15 15.54 -2.95
N SER A 271 -0.54 14.65 -3.88
CA SER A 271 -0.31 14.85 -5.31
C SER A 271 -1.16 16.00 -5.87
N GLU A 272 -2.43 16.08 -5.47
CA GLU A 272 -3.37 17.10 -5.92
C GLU A 272 -3.03 18.48 -5.36
N LYS A 273 -2.65 18.58 -4.08
CA LYS A 273 -2.12 19.82 -3.48
C LYS A 273 -0.87 20.31 -4.21
N ARG A 274 0.04 19.40 -4.57
CA ARG A 274 1.26 19.77 -5.30
C ARG A 274 0.96 20.25 -6.71
N TRP A 275 -0.01 19.63 -7.38
CA TRP A 275 -0.52 20.09 -8.67
C TRP A 275 -1.19 21.46 -8.55
N ARG A 276 -2.09 21.67 -7.59
CA ARG A 276 -2.74 22.97 -7.34
C ARG A 276 -1.74 24.08 -7.04
N GLN A 277 -0.75 23.83 -6.19
CA GLN A 277 0.31 24.82 -5.90
C GLN A 277 1.12 25.19 -7.15
N THR A 278 1.38 24.22 -8.02
CA THR A 278 2.09 24.46 -9.28
C THR A 278 1.23 25.26 -10.24
N GLU A 279 -0.06 24.94 -10.33
CA GLU A 279 -1.04 25.66 -11.14
C GLU A 279 -1.26 27.10 -10.65
N GLU A 280 -1.42 27.30 -9.34
CA GLU A 280 -1.49 28.63 -8.72
C GLU A 280 -0.22 29.45 -8.98
N MET A 281 0.96 28.84 -8.92
CA MET A 281 2.22 29.51 -9.24
C MET A 281 2.30 29.90 -10.72
N ILE A 282 1.81 29.05 -11.62
CA ILE A 282 1.74 29.36 -13.07
C ILE A 282 0.73 30.47 -13.31
N GLN A 283 -0.48 30.41 -12.73
CA GLN A 283 -1.53 31.42 -12.92
C GLN A 283 -1.15 32.78 -12.33
N SER A 284 -0.45 32.81 -11.20
CA SER A 284 0.03 34.06 -10.57
C SER A 284 1.30 34.63 -11.21
N HIS A 285 1.89 33.94 -12.20
CA HIS A 285 3.01 34.47 -12.95
C HIS A 285 2.57 35.70 -13.78
N TYR A 286 3.29 36.82 -13.71
CA TYR A 286 2.97 38.05 -14.45
C TYR A 286 3.08 37.92 -15.98
N GLY A 287 3.79 36.90 -16.48
CA GLY A 287 3.90 36.59 -17.90
C GLY A 287 2.94 35.48 -18.34
N ILE A 288 3.20 34.87 -19.48
CA ILE A 288 2.59 33.61 -19.94
C ILE A 288 3.66 32.53 -19.88
N ILE A 289 3.35 31.35 -19.36
CA ILE A 289 4.16 30.15 -19.45
C ILE A 289 3.40 29.15 -20.32
N PHE A 290 4.08 28.54 -21.27
CA PHE A 290 3.48 27.51 -22.11
C PHE A 290 4.42 26.34 -22.37
N LYS A 291 3.83 25.20 -22.74
CA LYS A 291 4.53 24.04 -23.27
C LYS A 291 3.88 23.60 -24.58
N LEU A 292 4.72 23.16 -25.51
CA LEU A 292 4.28 22.59 -26.77
C LEU A 292 5.14 21.40 -27.17
N SER A 293 4.61 20.53 -28.03
CA SER A 293 5.38 19.47 -28.68
C SER A 293 5.04 19.38 -30.16
N LYS A 294 5.91 18.75 -30.93
CA LYS A 294 5.68 18.51 -32.36
C LYS A 294 4.92 17.21 -32.57
N GLN A 295 3.77 17.27 -33.23
CA GLN A 295 2.97 16.12 -33.65
C GLN A 295 2.87 16.12 -35.18
N GLY A 296 3.55 15.18 -35.82
CA GLY A 296 3.71 15.23 -37.28
C GLY A 296 4.51 16.47 -37.70
N ASN A 297 3.90 17.35 -38.49
CA ASN A 297 4.50 18.61 -38.91
C ASN A 297 4.12 19.80 -38.02
N ASP A 298 3.14 19.65 -37.15
CA ASP A 298 2.53 20.77 -36.43
C ASP A 298 2.99 20.85 -34.99
N PHE A 299 3.09 22.07 -34.45
CA PHE A 299 3.40 22.32 -33.04
C PHE A 299 2.11 22.54 -32.25
N ILE A 300 1.82 21.65 -31.32
CA ILE A 300 0.60 21.66 -30.50
C ILE A 300 0.93 22.16 -29.10
N HIS A 301 0.20 23.18 -28.64
CA HIS A 301 0.32 23.71 -27.28
C HIS A 301 -0.46 22.82 -26.31
N HIS A 302 0.17 22.35 -25.24
CA HIS A 302 -0.45 21.41 -24.29
C HIS A 302 -0.94 22.08 -23.01
N ILE A 303 -0.14 23.04 -22.54
CA ILE A 303 -0.37 23.74 -21.28
C ILE A 303 -0.01 25.20 -21.52
N VAL A 304 -0.92 26.09 -21.14
CA VAL A 304 -0.69 27.53 -21.08
C VAL A 304 -1.26 28.07 -19.78
N GLY A 305 -0.57 29.04 -19.17
CA GLY A 305 -1.05 29.73 -17.98
C GLY A 305 -0.26 31.01 -17.70
N GLY A 306 -0.74 31.81 -16.75
CA GLY A 306 -0.13 33.09 -16.37
C GLY A 306 -1.06 34.28 -16.59
N GLY A 307 -0.91 35.29 -15.75
CA GLY A 307 -1.83 36.43 -15.66
C GLY A 307 -1.87 37.30 -16.91
N LEU A 308 -0.85 37.23 -17.77
CA LEU A 308 -0.82 37.99 -19.03
C LEU A 308 -1.77 37.40 -20.09
N LEU A 309 -2.27 36.17 -19.93
CA LEU A 309 -3.24 35.59 -20.87
C LEU A 309 -4.54 36.40 -20.91
N ASP A 310 -5.09 36.69 -19.73
CA ASP A 310 -6.34 37.43 -19.59
C ASP A 310 -6.18 38.87 -20.12
N ASP A 311 -5.04 39.51 -19.83
CA ASP A 311 -4.69 40.84 -20.33
C ASP A 311 -4.60 40.91 -21.87
N LEU A 312 -4.25 39.79 -22.52
CA LEU A 312 -4.21 39.65 -23.98
C LEU A 312 -5.54 39.15 -24.57
N GLY A 313 -6.55 38.89 -23.73
CA GLY A 313 -7.87 38.43 -24.15
C GLY A 313 -7.95 36.96 -24.56
N PHE A 314 -6.96 36.14 -24.15
CA PHE A 314 -6.97 34.71 -24.42
C PHE A 314 -7.41 33.91 -23.21
N THR A 315 -8.14 32.83 -23.44
CA THR A 315 -8.42 31.80 -22.42
C THR A 315 -7.57 30.55 -22.66
N PRO A 316 -7.21 29.77 -21.62
CA PRO A 316 -6.44 28.53 -21.78
C PRO A 316 -7.08 27.53 -22.76
N ASN A 317 -8.42 27.45 -22.80
CA ASN A 317 -9.16 26.55 -23.70
C ASN A 317 -9.04 26.94 -25.18
N GLU A 318 -8.71 28.20 -25.47
CA GLU A 318 -8.52 28.66 -26.85
C GLU A 318 -7.15 28.28 -27.40
N ILE A 319 -6.20 27.94 -26.54
CA ILE A 319 -4.79 27.65 -26.88
C ILE A 319 -4.45 26.17 -26.67
N ASN A 320 -4.90 25.57 -25.57
CA ASN A 320 -4.60 24.18 -25.24
C ASN A 320 -5.19 23.24 -26.32
N GLY A 321 -4.35 22.34 -26.83
CA GLY A 321 -4.67 21.41 -27.91
C GLY A 321 -4.57 22.01 -29.32
N LYS A 322 -4.16 23.28 -29.47
CA LYS A 322 -4.15 23.98 -30.76
C LYS A 322 -2.75 24.38 -31.24
N THR A 323 -2.65 24.60 -32.54
CA THR A 323 -1.51 25.23 -33.19
C THR A 323 -1.52 26.74 -33.00
N ILE A 324 -0.36 27.39 -33.14
CA ILE A 324 -0.29 28.86 -33.08
C ILE A 324 -1.06 29.52 -34.24
N GLY A 325 -1.20 28.85 -35.37
CA GLY A 325 -2.03 29.32 -36.49
C GLY A 325 -3.51 29.46 -36.14
N GLU A 326 -4.02 28.61 -35.25
CA GLU A 326 -5.45 28.61 -34.88
C GLU A 326 -5.84 29.74 -33.93
N PHE A 327 -4.94 30.19 -33.05
CA PHE A 327 -5.24 31.24 -32.08
C PHE A 327 -4.50 32.56 -32.35
N LEU A 328 -3.41 32.56 -33.13
CA LEU A 328 -2.63 33.75 -33.47
C LEU A 328 -2.08 33.69 -34.92
N PRO A 329 -2.98 33.64 -35.94
CA PRO A 329 -2.59 33.42 -37.34
C PRO A 329 -1.62 34.47 -37.89
N GLU A 330 -1.78 35.74 -37.48
CA GLU A 330 -0.94 36.85 -37.97
C GLU A 330 0.55 36.70 -37.62
N LYS A 331 0.87 35.99 -36.53
CA LYS A 331 2.25 35.80 -36.05
C LYS A 331 2.77 34.38 -36.25
N ALA A 332 1.90 33.43 -36.59
CA ALA A 332 2.21 32.00 -36.70
C ALA A 332 3.47 31.74 -37.53
N GLY A 333 3.52 32.21 -38.78
CA GLY A 333 4.65 31.94 -39.67
C GLY A 333 6.00 32.53 -39.23
N ARG A 334 6.01 33.54 -38.36
CA ARG A 334 7.25 34.05 -37.74
C ARG A 334 7.65 33.23 -36.52
N VAL A 335 6.68 32.91 -35.66
CA VAL A 335 6.93 32.19 -34.40
C VAL A 335 7.31 30.73 -34.65
N GLU A 336 6.68 30.06 -35.61
CA GLU A 336 6.97 28.67 -35.97
C GLU A 336 8.40 28.45 -36.45
N LYS A 337 9.02 29.46 -37.10
CA LYS A 337 10.45 29.40 -37.46
C LYS A 337 11.34 29.26 -36.23
N TYR A 338 10.99 29.92 -35.13
CA TYR A 338 11.72 29.78 -33.88
C TYR A 338 11.42 28.43 -33.21
N TYR A 339 10.19 27.93 -33.26
CA TYR A 339 9.88 26.56 -32.78
C TYR A 339 10.71 25.52 -33.51
N ASP A 340 10.78 25.57 -34.83
CA ASP A 340 11.60 24.66 -35.64
C ASP A 340 13.10 24.80 -35.34
N CYS A 341 13.59 26.02 -35.09
CA CYS A 341 14.98 26.25 -34.73
C CYS A 341 15.32 25.60 -33.39
N VAL A 342 14.50 25.80 -32.36
CA VAL A 342 14.68 25.17 -31.04
C VAL A 342 14.59 23.64 -31.15
N TRP A 343 13.60 23.13 -31.90
CA TRP A 343 13.36 21.71 -32.06
C TRP A 343 14.51 20.99 -32.77
N LYS A 344 15.07 21.60 -33.82
CA LYS A 344 16.15 20.99 -34.63
C LYS A 344 17.53 21.17 -34.01
N ASN A 345 17.81 22.35 -33.46
CA ASN A 345 19.16 22.73 -33.05
C ASN A 345 19.40 22.56 -31.54
N ASN A 346 18.36 22.26 -30.75
CA ASN A 346 18.45 22.16 -29.29
C ASN A 346 19.05 23.43 -28.64
N GLU A 347 18.64 24.60 -29.15
CA GLU A 347 19.12 25.90 -28.68
C GLU A 347 18.05 26.64 -27.88
N LYS A 348 18.48 27.42 -26.89
CA LYS A 348 17.61 28.35 -26.17
C LYS A 348 17.53 29.64 -26.96
N ILE A 349 16.32 30.10 -27.25
CA ILE A 349 16.10 31.29 -28.09
C ILE A 349 15.26 32.30 -27.32
N VAL A 350 15.61 33.58 -27.45
CA VAL A 350 14.79 34.70 -27.00
C VAL A 350 14.58 35.64 -28.18
N PHE A 351 13.34 36.03 -28.44
CA PHE A 351 12.99 36.97 -29.51
C PHE A 351 11.81 37.85 -29.11
N GLU A 352 11.64 38.96 -29.81
CA GLU A 352 10.58 39.93 -29.54
C GLU A 352 9.47 39.84 -30.59
N ILE A 353 8.23 39.99 -30.13
CA ILE A 353 7.06 40.18 -30.98
C ILE A 353 6.30 41.45 -30.57
N GLU A 354 5.66 42.08 -31.55
CA GLU A 354 4.73 43.17 -31.32
C GLU A 354 3.30 42.67 -31.49
N PHE A 355 2.47 42.90 -30.47
CA PHE A 355 1.06 42.51 -30.45
C PHE A 355 0.25 43.57 -29.69
N GLY A 356 -0.90 43.98 -30.23
CA GLY A 356 -1.74 45.00 -29.59
C GLY A 356 -1.05 46.33 -29.29
N GLY A 357 -0.01 46.70 -30.05
CA GLY A 357 0.77 47.93 -29.84
C GLY A 357 1.85 47.86 -28.74
N ASN A 358 2.04 46.70 -28.10
CA ASN A 358 3.07 46.46 -27.09
C ASN A 358 4.12 45.46 -27.58
N THR A 359 5.32 45.55 -27.03
CA THR A 359 6.41 44.59 -27.30
C THR A 359 6.49 43.53 -26.20
N TYR A 360 6.55 42.26 -26.61
CA TYR A 360 6.67 41.11 -25.72
C TYR A 360 7.93 40.31 -26.05
N ALA A 361 8.68 39.94 -25.02
CA ALA A 361 9.80 39.01 -25.15
C ALA A 361 9.29 37.58 -24.97
N ILE A 362 9.59 36.71 -25.95
CA ILE A 362 9.31 35.27 -25.90
C ILE A 362 10.63 34.55 -25.72
N SER A 363 10.75 33.77 -24.65
CA SER A 363 11.84 32.80 -24.48
C SER A 363 11.35 31.39 -24.78
N LEU A 364 12.18 30.59 -25.45
CA LEU A 364 11.92 29.19 -25.78
C LEU A 364 13.11 28.36 -25.34
N MET A 365 12.83 27.23 -24.67
CA MET A 365 13.82 26.29 -24.19
C MET A 365 13.45 24.86 -24.59
N PRO A 366 14.38 24.08 -25.15
CA PRO A 366 14.14 22.68 -25.46
C PRO A 366 14.09 21.86 -24.17
N VAL A 367 13.17 20.89 -24.13
CA VAL A 367 13.06 19.89 -23.07
C VAL A 367 13.50 18.55 -23.66
N MET A 368 14.53 17.97 -23.05
CA MET A 368 15.21 16.79 -23.59
C MET A 368 14.78 15.51 -22.88
N ASN A 369 14.65 14.42 -23.65
CA ASN A 369 14.53 13.07 -23.13
C ASN A 369 15.40 12.13 -23.98
N ASN A 370 16.25 11.32 -23.35
CA ASN A 370 17.18 10.41 -24.04
C ASN A 370 18.01 11.04 -25.18
N GLY A 371 18.35 12.32 -25.08
CA GLY A 371 19.16 13.02 -26.07
C GLY A 371 18.38 13.65 -27.23
N GLU A 372 17.06 13.49 -27.28
CA GLU A 372 16.18 14.12 -28.27
C GLU A 372 15.29 15.20 -27.64
N VAL A 373 14.94 16.23 -28.41
CA VAL A 373 13.97 17.25 -28.00
C VAL A 373 12.58 16.62 -28.05
N VAL A 374 11.89 16.57 -26.90
CA VAL A 374 10.52 16.02 -26.79
C VAL A 374 9.45 17.08 -26.60
N GLU A 375 9.83 18.24 -26.03
CA GLU A 375 8.93 19.38 -25.84
C GLU A 375 9.72 20.69 -25.95
N ILE A 376 9.01 21.80 -26.12
CA ILE A 376 9.53 23.15 -25.96
C ILE A 376 8.76 23.81 -24.82
N ALA A 377 9.48 24.33 -23.83
CA ALA A 377 8.93 25.19 -22.79
C ALA A 377 9.15 26.66 -23.20
N GLY A 378 8.10 27.45 -23.17
CA GLY A 378 8.14 28.86 -23.53
C GLY A 378 7.63 29.78 -22.42
N ALA A 379 8.14 31.00 -22.41
CA ALA A 379 7.62 32.07 -21.55
C ALA A 379 7.50 33.38 -22.32
N VAL A 380 6.40 34.10 -22.11
CA VAL A 380 6.13 35.43 -22.68
C VAL A 380 6.11 36.45 -21.57
N MET A 381 6.86 37.53 -21.71
CA MET A 381 6.88 38.65 -20.77
C MET A 381 6.68 39.97 -21.50
N GLY A 382 5.83 40.84 -20.96
CA GLY A 382 5.70 42.21 -21.46
C GLY A 382 6.95 43.03 -21.16
N ILE A 383 7.46 43.76 -22.16
CA ILE A 383 8.61 44.65 -21.98
C ILE A 383 8.10 45.99 -21.48
N VAL A 384 8.24 46.24 -20.17
CA VAL A 384 7.83 47.52 -19.56
C VAL A 384 8.88 48.60 -19.86
N ARG A 385 8.56 49.54 -20.76
CA ARG A 385 9.48 50.65 -21.14
C ARG A 385 9.69 51.72 -20.06
N TYR A 386 8.84 51.79 -19.03
CA TYR A 386 8.98 52.72 -17.89
C TYR A 386 8.65 52.03 -16.57
N SER A 387 9.63 51.91 -15.67
CA SER A 387 9.41 51.38 -14.32
C SER A 387 8.42 52.28 -13.55
N ARG A 388 7.42 51.68 -12.89
CA ARG A 388 6.40 52.39 -12.09
C ARG A 388 6.95 53.03 -10.79
N LEU A 389 8.24 53.34 -10.70
CA LEU A 389 8.82 54.02 -9.53
C LEU A 389 8.23 55.43 -9.31
N ASP A 390 7.88 56.14 -10.39
CA ASP A 390 7.37 57.52 -10.31
C ASP A 390 5.93 57.65 -9.80
N ARG A 391 5.15 56.56 -9.75
CA ARG A 391 3.75 56.59 -9.27
C ARG A 391 3.64 56.34 -7.77
N CYS A 392 4.56 55.57 -7.18
CA CYS A 392 4.63 55.36 -5.73
C CYS A 392 5.13 56.60 -4.97
N SER A 393 5.84 57.53 -5.60
CA SER A 393 6.33 58.75 -4.97
C SER A 393 5.33 59.92 -4.97
N ARG A 394 4.29 59.88 -5.81
CA ARG A 394 3.29 60.96 -5.90
C ARG A 394 2.15 60.84 -4.88
N ASN A 395 1.80 59.64 -4.44
CA ASN A 395 0.69 59.45 -3.48
C ASN A 395 1.05 59.73 -2.02
N THR A 396 2.34 59.83 -1.66
CA THR A 396 2.75 60.15 -0.28
C THR A 396 2.79 61.66 0.01
N LYS A 397 2.70 62.53 -1.01
CA LYS A 397 2.71 63.99 -0.82
C LYS A 397 1.33 64.67 -0.93
N ALA A 398 0.29 63.97 -1.38
CA ALA A 398 -1.04 64.56 -1.55
C ALA A 398 -1.97 64.46 -0.32
N ASN A 399 -1.57 63.72 0.72
CA ASN A 399 -2.31 63.58 1.98
C ASN A 399 -1.62 64.26 3.18
N ALA A 400 -0.65 65.14 2.92
CA ALA A 400 0.04 65.93 3.93
C ALA A 400 0.05 67.41 3.51
N LEU A 401 -1.13 68.02 3.46
CA LEU A 401 -1.33 69.47 3.51
C LEU A 401 -2.70 69.77 4.11
#